data_AF-C7MHT9-F1
#
_entry.id   AF-C7MHT9-F1
#
_cell.length_a   1.000
_cell.length_b   1.000
_cell.length_c   1.000
_cell.angle_alpha   90.00
_cell.angle_beta   90.00
_cell.angle_gamma   90.00
#
_symmetry.space_group_name_H-M   'P 1'
#
loop_
_entity.id
_entity.type
_entity.pdbx_description
1 polymer ?
#
loop_
_entity_poly.entity_id
_entity_poly.type
_entity_poly.pdbx_seq_one_letter_code
_entity_poly.pdbx_strand_id
1 'polypeptide(L)'
;MSTPPNGPGTGTPDATAPSTGPSAEPSTIPPTDPSTIPPTDPSANPPVGRSRPRGGTLALRPRGLWLVTSLELRQRIRSARWYVALGIWTLLLFGIGVLSLAPALYTTEWGVVREVARVMFSLQMILVLLAMLLVTPALSAGSINGDRSAGTLATLQASLLSPLEIVLGKLLAGLVTGLAFLVLAMPSALPLALLGEVSIFYLLRVTATICFLTFCVTAIGLGLSALTQRQLGSVVLAYVLVFGVTVVGPILWGVSATFLTTQQEVTSYYTEYTDYEDFEDASTGGVCVASTDVQGVWRMDLAQPLMWPNPLVMLAETAPRQHIGGYWQGESDAQVDALSIMKYGMREASSPPHPSDHNHCSPEDADYPDLGAPTQIPQWPMGVAAWGVVALGALAVAVARLRVPIRRLGPGTRIA
;
A
#
# COMPACT_ATOMS: atom_id res chain seq x y z
N MET A 1 -35.34 2.88 -68.60
CA MET A 1 -36.47 2.32 -69.37
C MET A 1 -37.66 2.17 -68.43
N SER A 2 -38.89 2.61 -68.70
CA SER A 2 -39.41 3.56 -69.73
C SER A 2 -40.80 4.08 -69.27
N THR A 3 -41.24 5.25 -69.76
CA THR A 3 -42.52 5.95 -69.48
C THR A 3 -43.32 6.19 -70.79
N PRO A 4 -44.50 6.90 -70.84
CA PRO A 4 -45.54 7.19 -69.85
C PRO A 4 -46.85 6.37 -70.14
N PRO A 5 -48.00 6.78 -70.79
CA PRO A 5 -48.54 8.08 -71.27
C PRO A 5 -50.01 8.46 -70.86
N ASN A 6 -50.16 9.65 -70.27
CA ASN A 6 -51.17 10.73 -70.45
C ASN A 6 -52.66 10.50 -70.91
N GLY A 7 -53.61 10.93 -70.05
CA GLY A 7 -54.75 11.90 -70.29
C GLY A 7 -55.78 11.70 -71.43
N PRO A 8 -56.66 12.70 -71.76
CA PRO A 8 -57.02 13.95 -71.04
C PRO A 8 -58.54 14.39 -71.10
N GLY A 9 -58.93 15.42 -70.31
CA GLY A 9 -60.10 16.35 -70.54
C GLY A 9 -61.55 15.80 -70.41
N THR A 10 -62.66 16.57 -70.48
CA THR A 10 -62.98 18.02 -70.29
C THR A 10 -64.52 18.20 -70.33
N GLY A 11 -65.14 19.14 -69.58
CA GLY A 11 -66.54 19.58 -69.88
C GLY A 11 -67.39 20.18 -68.74
N THR A 12 -67.83 21.43 -68.92
CA THR A 12 -68.95 22.18 -68.27
C THR A 12 -69.90 22.70 -69.39
N PRO A 13 -71.02 23.44 -69.19
CA PRO A 13 -71.62 24.09 -68.00
C PRO A 13 -73.11 23.64 -67.79
N ASP A 14 -74.16 24.38 -67.35
CA ASP A 14 -74.38 25.80 -66.99
C ASP A 14 -75.67 26.01 -66.13
N ALA A 15 -75.84 27.24 -65.59
CA ALA A 15 -77.07 27.89 -65.10
C ALA A 15 -77.81 27.25 -63.87
N THR A 16 -78.65 27.94 -63.07
CA THR A 16 -79.14 29.35 -63.07
C THR A 16 -79.41 29.83 -61.61
N ALA A 17 -79.45 31.15 -61.39
CA ALA A 17 -79.96 31.83 -60.17
C ALA A 17 -81.37 32.48 -60.48
N PRO A 18 -82.02 33.35 -59.66
CA PRO A 18 -81.61 34.04 -58.41
C PRO A 18 -82.73 34.19 -57.33
N SER A 19 -82.67 35.28 -56.52
CA SER A 19 -83.67 35.83 -55.56
C SER A 19 -83.73 35.19 -54.15
N THR A 20 -83.94 35.91 -53.02
CA THR A 20 -84.01 37.37 -52.74
C THR A 20 -83.62 37.68 -51.27
N GLY A 21 -83.18 38.92 -50.97
CA GLY A 21 -83.09 39.48 -49.60
C GLY A 21 -84.45 40.02 -49.09
N PRO A 22 -84.55 40.71 -47.93
CA PRO A 22 -83.72 41.89 -47.60
C PRO A 22 -83.38 42.17 -46.10
N SER A 23 -82.52 43.19 -45.85
CA SER A 23 -82.52 44.22 -44.75
C SER A 23 -82.74 43.87 -43.25
N ALA A 24 -82.17 44.56 -42.26
CA ALA A 24 -81.08 45.57 -42.19
C ALA A 24 -80.59 45.80 -40.71
N GLU A 25 -79.53 46.60 -40.57
CA GLU A 25 -78.79 47.09 -39.37
C GLU A 25 -79.55 48.09 -38.43
N PRO A 26 -78.95 48.68 -37.37
CA PRO A 26 -77.64 48.44 -36.68
C PRO A 26 -77.67 48.44 -35.11
N SER A 27 -76.55 48.07 -34.45
CA SER A 27 -76.14 48.70 -33.16
C SER A 27 -74.63 48.61 -32.82
N THR A 28 -73.93 49.74 -32.99
CA THR A 28 -72.75 50.25 -32.24
C THR A 28 -71.68 49.31 -31.64
N ILE A 29 -70.43 49.50 -32.08
CA ILE A 29 -69.18 48.98 -31.48
C ILE A 29 -68.69 49.89 -30.34
N PRO A 30 -68.05 49.33 -29.29
CA PRO A 30 -66.74 49.84 -28.87
C PRO A 30 -65.65 48.74 -28.84
N PRO A 31 -64.38 49.06 -29.11
CA PRO A 31 -63.33 48.04 -29.28
C PRO A 31 -62.64 47.64 -27.96
N THR A 32 -62.28 46.36 -27.83
CA THR A 32 -61.28 45.88 -26.86
C THR A 32 -60.60 44.60 -27.39
N ASP A 33 -59.33 44.72 -27.74
CA ASP A 33 -58.38 43.59 -27.79
C ASP A 33 -57.77 43.50 -26.38
N PRO A 34 -57.73 42.30 -25.75
CA PRO A 34 -56.45 41.58 -25.84
C PRO A 34 -56.56 40.06 -25.97
N SER A 35 -55.55 39.52 -26.65
CA SER A 35 -55.13 38.12 -26.64
C SER A 35 -55.08 37.47 -25.24
N THR A 36 -55.92 36.46 -24.99
CA THR A 36 -55.64 35.39 -24.01
C THR A 36 -56.36 34.09 -24.34
N ILE A 37 -55.65 33.18 -25.02
CA ILE A 37 -55.97 31.74 -24.99
C ILE A 37 -54.92 31.10 -24.05
N PRO A 38 -55.30 30.48 -22.93
CA PRO A 38 -54.35 29.78 -22.08
C PRO A 38 -53.99 28.41 -22.69
N PRO A 39 -52.73 28.15 -23.08
CA PRO A 39 -52.30 26.78 -23.34
C PRO A 39 -52.30 26.00 -22.02
N THR A 40 -52.86 24.80 -22.03
CA THR A 40 -52.92 23.91 -20.85
C THR A 40 -51.51 23.55 -20.37
N ASP A 41 -51.19 23.85 -19.11
CA ASP A 41 -49.90 23.53 -18.49
C ASP A 41 -49.71 21.99 -18.33
N PRO A 42 -48.70 21.37 -18.98
CA PRO A 42 -48.44 19.93 -18.86
C PRO A 42 -47.59 19.61 -17.62
N SER A 43 -48.00 20.11 -16.45
CA SER A 43 -47.36 19.83 -15.16
C SER A 43 -48.38 19.18 -14.19
N ALA A 44 -48.02 18.18 -13.37
CA ALA A 44 -46.75 17.46 -13.28
C ALA A 44 -46.98 15.96 -13.02
N ASN A 45 -46.46 15.10 -13.92
CA ASN A 45 -46.07 13.76 -13.51
C ASN A 45 -44.79 13.88 -12.68
N PRO A 46 -44.75 13.48 -11.40
CA PRO A 46 -43.50 13.49 -10.64
C PRO A 46 -42.54 12.50 -11.32
N PRO A 47 -41.24 12.85 -11.45
CA PRO A 47 -40.28 11.94 -12.07
C PRO A 47 -40.23 10.65 -11.25
N VAL A 48 -40.50 9.51 -11.89
CA VAL A 48 -40.46 8.17 -11.27
C VAL A 48 -38.99 7.73 -11.06
N GLY A 49 -38.27 8.53 -10.29
CA GLY A 49 -36.95 8.25 -9.78
C GLY A 49 -37.05 7.11 -8.78
N ARG A 50 -37.05 5.86 -9.28
CA ARG A 50 -36.97 4.64 -8.47
C ARG A 50 -35.88 4.82 -7.42
N SER A 51 -36.29 4.92 -6.16
CA SER A 51 -35.40 5.13 -5.03
C SER A 51 -34.47 3.92 -4.90
N ARG A 52 -33.23 4.04 -5.43
CA ARG A 52 -32.19 3.00 -5.28
C ARG A 52 -32.11 2.62 -3.79
N PRO A 53 -32.40 1.37 -3.40
CA PRO A 53 -32.48 1.00 -2.00
C PRO A 53 -31.11 1.24 -1.33
N ARG A 54 -31.10 1.95 -0.19
CA ARG A 54 -29.87 2.47 0.43
C ARG A 54 -28.80 1.38 0.70
N GLY A 55 -29.21 0.13 0.93
CA GLY A 55 -28.33 -1.03 1.08
C GLY A 55 -27.50 -1.41 -0.16
N GLY A 56 -27.86 -0.93 -1.36
CA GLY A 56 -27.10 -1.21 -2.59
C GLY A 56 -25.67 -0.65 -2.61
N THR A 57 -25.31 0.21 -1.66
CA THR A 57 -23.97 0.85 -1.55
C THR A 57 -22.92 0.02 -0.81
N LEU A 58 -23.33 -1.12 -0.23
CA LEU A 58 -22.50 -2.14 0.43
C LEU A 58 -22.75 -3.55 -0.13
N ALA A 59 -23.62 -3.70 -1.13
CA ALA A 59 -23.87 -4.98 -1.77
C ALA A 59 -22.58 -5.51 -2.42
N LEU A 60 -22.18 -6.73 -2.07
CA LEU A 60 -21.00 -7.40 -2.58
C LEU A 60 -21.41 -8.69 -3.32
N ARG A 61 -21.47 -8.63 -4.65
CA ARG A 61 -21.70 -9.79 -5.51
C ARG A 61 -20.36 -10.26 -6.06
N PRO A 62 -19.92 -11.51 -5.80
CA PRO A 62 -18.62 -12.00 -6.29
C PRO A 62 -18.51 -11.97 -7.82
N ARG A 63 -19.63 -12.09 -8.54
CA ARG A 63 -19.68 -11.91 -10.01
C ARG A 63 -19.37 -10.47 -10.45
N GLY A 64 -19.84 -9.45 -9.73
CA GLY A 64 -19.56 -8.04 -10.03
C GLY A 64 -18.11 -7.68 -9.72
N LEU A 65 -17.63 -8.14 -8.56
CA LEU A 65 -16.23 -8.04 -8.15
C LEU A 65 -15.28 -8.65 -9.20
N TRP A 66 -15.51 -9.91 -9.58
CA TRP A 66 -14.70 -10.62 -10.58
C TRP A 66 -14.75 -9.96 -11.96
N LEU A 67 -15.91 -9.43 -12.38
CA LEU A 67 -16.04 -8.69 -13.64
C LEU A 67 -15.04 -7.52 -13.69
N VAL A 68 -15.05 -6.64 -12.68
CA VAL A 68 -14.14 -5.48 -12.60
C VAL A 68 -12.67 -5.94 -12.60
N THR A 69 -12.31 -6.88 -11.72
CA THR A 69 -10.93 -7.40 -11.63
C THR A 69 -10.46 -7.98 -12.96
N SER A 70 -11.30 -8.74 -13.65
CA SER A 70 -10.94 -9.38 -14.92
C SER A 70 -10.79 -8.39 -16.08
N LEU A 71 -11.54 -7.28 -16.08
CA LEU A 71 -11.43 -6.22 -17.10
C LEU A 71 -10.15 -5.41 -16.91
N GLU A 72 -9.85 -4.97 -15.69
CA GLU A 72 -8.58 -4.32 -15.31
C GLU A 72 -7.38 -5.19 -15.68
N LEU A 73 -7.40 -6.47 -15.30
CA LEU A 73 -6.29 -7.38 -15.55
C LEU A 73 -6.09 -7.64 -17.05
N ARG A 74 -7.17 -7.79 -17.84
CA ARG A 74 -7.09 -7.92 -19.30
C ARG A 74 -6.54 -6.67 -19.98
N GLN A 75 -6.85 -5.47 -19.48
CA GLN A 75 -6.26 -4.22 -20.01
C GLN A 75 -4.75 -4.15 -19.74
N ARG A 76 -4.31 -4.54 -18.54
CA ARG A 76 -2.87 -4.60 -18.17
C ARG A 76 -2.13 -5.64 -19.02
N ILE A 77 -2.67 -6.85 -19.15
CA ILE A 77 -2.16 -7.97 -19.96
C ILE A 77 -2.05 -7.63 -21.46
N ARG A 78 -2.85 -6.70 -21.99
CA ARG A 78 -2.77 -6.26 -23.40
C ARG A 78 -1.57 -5.34 -23.68
N SER A 79 -0.90 -4.82 -22.65
CA SER A 79 0.24 -3.90 -22.80
C SER A 79 1.57 -4.64 -22.86
N ALA A 80 2.29 -4.55 -23.98
CA ALA A 80 3.65 -5.13 -24.09
C ALA A 80 4.62 -4.63 -22.99
N ARG A 81 4.42 -3.40 -22.50
CA ARG A 81 5.19 -2.81 -21.39
C ARG A 81 5.10 -3.64 -20.09
N TRP A 82 3.98 -4.34 -19.88
CA TRP A 82 3.78 -5.19 -18.70
C TRP A 82 4.70 -6.42 -18.74
N TYR A 83 4.73 -7.14 -19.86
CA TYR A 83 5.63 -8.29 -20.03
C TYR A 83 7.10 -7.90 -20.02
N VAL A 84 7.46 -6.76 -20.62
CA VAL A 84 8.84 -6.23 -20.57
C VAL A 84 9.25 -5.91 -19.14
N ALA A 85 8.39 -5.27 -18.34
CA ALA A 85 8.67 -4.98 -16.93
C ALA A 85 8.85 -6.27 -16.10
N LEU A 86 7.97 -7.27 -16.27
CA LEU A 86 8.10 -8.57 -15.61
C LEU A 86 9.37 -9.33 -16.04
N GLY A 87 9.70 -9.32 -17.33
CA GLY A 87 10.89 -9.99 -17.87
C GLY A 87 12.19 -9.38 -17.33
N ILE A 88 12.30 -8.05 -17.37
CA ILE A 88 13.45 -7.31 -16.80
C ILE A 88 13.55 -7.57 -15.29
N TRP A 89 12.43 -7.54 -14.55
CA TRP A 89 12.39 -7.85 -13.12
C TRP A 89 12.93 -9.26 -12.81
N THR A 90 12.46 -10.27 -13.54
CA THR A 90 12.92 -11.66 -13.37
C THR A 90 14.42 -11.78 -13.64
N LEU A 91 14.87 -11.22 -14.76
CA LEU A 91 16.27 -11.29 -15.19
C LEU A 91 17.21 -10.57 -14.22
N LEU A 92 16.79 -9.40 -13.71
CA LEU A 92 17.54 -8.63 -12.71
C LEU A 92 17.64 -9.40 -11.39
N LEU A 93 16.53 -9.91 -10.85
CA LEU A 93 16.54 -10.66 -9.60
C LEU A 93 17.32 -11.98 -9.70
N PHE A 94 17.15 -12.72 -10.79
CA PHE A 94 17.88 -13.97 -11.02
C PHE A 94 19.37 -13.69 -11.24
N GLY A 95 19.72 -12.65 -11.99
CA GLY A 95 21.09 -12.18 -12.17
C GLY A 95 21.75 -11.81 -10.84
N ILE A 96 21.08 -11.04 -9.99
CA ILE A 96 21.58 -10.70 -8.64
C ILE A 96 21.78 -11.96 -7.80
N GLY A 97 20.81 -12.88 -7.76
CA GLY A 97 20.91 -14.12 -6.99
C GLY A 97 22.06 -15.04 -7.43
N VAL A 98 22.30 -15.15 -8.74
CA VAL A 98 23.42 -15.94 -9.28
C VAL A 98 24.77 -15.25 -9.06
N LEU A 99 24.87 -13.95 -9.36
CA LEU A 99 26.13 -13.19 -9.25
C LEU A 99 26.60 -12.99 -7.81
N SER A 100 25.67 -12.86 -6.85
CA SER A 100 26.01 -12.72 -5.42
C SER A 100 26.45 -14.03 -4.77
N LEU A 101 25.91 -15.17 -5.24
CA LEU A 101 26.29 -16.50 -4.76
C LEU A 101 27.58 -17.02 -5.42
N ALA A 102 27.88 -16.60 -6.66
CA ALA A 102 29.01 -17.12 -7.43
C ALA A 102 30.38 -17.07 -6.71
N PRO A 103 30.77 -16.01 -5.97
CA PRO A 103 32.04 -15.99 -5.23
C PRO A 103 32.13 -17.11 -4.18
N ALA A 104 31.04 -17.39 -3.46
CA ALA A 104 31.02 -18.45 -2.45
C ALA A 104 31.15 -19.84 -3.07
N LEU A 105 30.57 -20.06 -4.26
CA LEU A 105 30.68 -21.33 -5.00
C LEU A 105 32.07 -21.63 -5.56
N TYR A 106 33.00 -20.67 -5.55
CA TYR A 106 34.43 -20.93 -5.80
C TYR A 106 35.19 -21.39 -4.55
N THR A 107 34.60 -21.28 -3.35
CA THR A 107 35.16 -21.84 -2.12
C THR A 107 34.79 -23.32 -2.01
N THR A 108 35.66 -24.13 -1.42
CA THR A 108 35.38 -25.54 -1.09
C THR A 108 34.62 -25.70 0.22
N GLU A 109 34.22 -24.60 0.87
CA GLU A 109 33.71 -24.58 2.24
C GLU A 109 32.20 -24.33 2.28
N TRP A 110 31.44 -25.40 2.55
CA TRP A 110 29.97 -25.34 2.60
C TRP A 110 29.42 -24.38 3.67
N GLY A 111 30.18 -24.06 4.72
CA GLY A 111 29.81 -23.03 5.70
C GLY A 111 29.67 -21.65 5.06
N VAL A 112 30.71 -21.21 4.34
CA VAL A 112 30.73 -19.93 3.61
C VAL A 112 29.58 -19.85 2.59
N VAL A 113 29.32 -20.94 1.86
CA VAL A 113 28.18 -21.02 0.91
C VAL A 113 26.84 -20.82 1.62
N ARG A 114 26.63 -21.47 2.78
CA ARG A 114 25.41 -21.36 3.58
C ARG A 114 25.19 -19.95 4.13
N GLU A 115 26.22 -19.35 4.71
CA GLU A 115 26.17 -18.00 5.28
C GLU A 115 25.89 -16.94 4.21
N VAL A 116 26.64 -16.97 3.10
CA VAL A 116 26.43 -16.05 1.98
C VAL A 116 25.04 -16.23 1.38
N ALA A 117 24.58 -17.47 1.16
CA ALA A 117 23.23 -17.72 0.65
C ALA A 117 22.13 -17.17 1.58
N ARG A 118 22.30 -17.29 2.90
CA ARG A 118 21.35 -16.77 3.90
C ARG A 118 21.31 -15.24 3.93
N VAL A 119 22.47 -14.59 3.94
CA VAL A 119 22.56 -13.13 3.85
C VAL A 119 21.96 -12.63 2.53
N MET A 120 22.30 -13.26 1.40
CA MET A 120 21.76 -12.87 0.08
C MET A 120 20.25 -13.14 -0.04
N PHE A 121 19.70 -14.18 0.59
CA PHE A 121 18.25 -14.35 0.70
C PHE A 121 17.60 -13.14 1.40
N SER A 122 18.13 -12.73 2.56
CA SER A 122 17.57 -11.61 3.32
C SER A 122 17.64 -10.28 2.55
N LEU A 123 18.76 -10.01 1.87
CA LEU A 123 18.94 -8.84 1.00
C LEU A 123 18.03 -8.89 -0.25
N GLN A 124 17.84 -10.05 -0.86
CA GLN A 124 16.93 -10.24 -2.00
C GLN A 124 15.49 -9.92 -1.58
N MET A 125 15.05 -10.35 -0.39
CA MET A 125 13.69 -10.06 0.09
C MET A 125 13.50 -8.58 0.48
N ILE A 126 14.54 -7.90 0.97
CA ILE A 126 14.56 -6.44 1.14
C ILE A 126 14.41 -5.74 -0.23
N LEU A 127 15.16 -6.16 -1.24
CA LEU A 127 15.08 -5.61 -2.61
C LEU A 127 13.68 -5.82 -3.23
N VAL A 128 13.09 -7.01 -3.04
CA VAL A 128 11.72 -7.31 -3.45
C VAL A 128 10.72 -6.37 -2.77
N LEU A 129 10.83 -6.14 -1.46
CA LEU A 129 9.98 -5.18 -0.76
C LEU A 129 10.16 -3.75 -1.28
N LEU A 130 11.40 -3.25 -1.43
CA LEU A 130 11.67 -1.90 -1.90
C LEU A 130 11.14 -1.66 -3.33
N ALA A 131 11.33 -2.61 -4.23
CA ALA A 131 10.76 -2.54 -5.58
C ALA A 131 9.22 -2.56 -5.56
N MET A 132 8.61 -3.39 -4.70
CA MET A 132 7.16 -3.43 -4.53
C MET A 132 6.61 -2.11 -3.96
N LEU A 133 7.33 -1.46 -3.05
CA LEU A 133 6.99 -0.13 -2.52
C LEU A 133 7.08 0.98 -3.58
N LEU A 134 7.90 0.82 -4.63
CA LEU A 134 7.96 1.74 -5.77
C LEU A 134 6.89 1.43 -6.84
N VAL A 135 6.72 0.17 -7.19
CA VAL A 135 5.81 -0.26 -8.27
C VAL A 135 4.34 -0.15 -7.87
N THR A 136 4.01 -0.46 -6.61
CA THR A 136 2.61 -0.53 -6.15
C THR A 136 1.88 0.83 -6.15
N PRO A 137 2.48 1.95 -5.70
CA PRO A 137 1.87 3.28 -5.81
C PRO A 137 1.51 3.67 -7.24
N ALA A 138 2.43 3.48 -8.20
CA ALA A 138 2.19 3.83 -9.61
C ALA A 138 0.99 3.09 -10.21
N LEU A 139 0.81 1.81 -9.86
CA LEU A 139 -0.24 0.94 -10.38
C LEU A 139 -1.61 1.09 -9.70
N SER A 140 -1.69 1.80 -8.57
CA SER A 140 -2.89 1.90 -7.72
C SER A 140 -3.35 3.35 -7.50
N ALA A 141 -2.45 4.28 -7.19
CA ALA A 141 -2.79 5.69 -6.99
C ALA A 141 -3.34 6.37 -8.26
N GLY A 142 -3.00 5.86 -9.44
CA GLY A 142 -3.59 6.29 -10.71
C GLY A 142 -4.92 5.64 -11.10
N SER A 143 -5.48 4.71 -10.32
CA SER A 143 -6.51 3.79 -10.84
C SER A 143 -7.94 4.36 -10.90
N ILE A 144 -8.33 5.31 -10.05
CA ILE A 144 -9.68 5.93 -10.07
C ILE A 144 -9.66 7.22 -10.90
N ASN A 145 -8.61 8.04 -10.76
CA ASN A 145 -8.43 9.21 -11.60
C ASN A 145 -8.12 8.84 -13.08
N GLY A 146 -7.58 7.65 -13.34
CA GLY A 146 -7.48 7.05 -14.67
C GLY A 146 -8.83 6.98 -15.39
N ASP A 147 -9.79 6.21 -14.84
CA ASP A 147 -11.17 6.09 -15.37
C ASP A 147 -11.84 7.45 -15.57
N ARG A 148 -11.59 8.38 -14.64
CA ARG A 148 -12.16 9.73 -14.70
C ARG A 148 -11.59 10.57 -15.84
N SER A 149 -10.28 10.43 -16.11
CA SER A 149 -9.63 11.07 -17.27
C SER A 149 -9.99 10.41 -18.61
N ALA A 150 -10.33 9.11 -18.60
CA ALA A 150 -10.78 8.36 -19.77
C ALA A 150 -12.30 8.47 -20.04
N GLY A 151 -13.05 9.21 -19.23
CA GLY A 151 -14.52 9.33 -19.34
C GLY A 151 -15.32 8.10 -18.88
N THR A 152 -14.66 6.96 -18.64
CA THR A 152 -15.31 5.67 -18.29
C THR A 152 -15.96 5.66 -16.90
N LEU A 153 -15.60 6.59 -16.01
CA LEU A 153 -16.22 6.68 -14.68
C LEU A 153 -17.74 6.87 -14.74
N ALA A 154 -18.25 7.64 -15.71
CA ALA A 154 -19.69 7.90 -15.84
C ALA A 154 -20.48 6.65 -16.28
N THR A 155 -19.94 5.88 -17.24
CA THR A 155 -20.57 4.63 -17.70
C THR A 155 -20.47 3.52 -16.65
N LEU A 156 -19.40 3.48 -15.85
CA LEU A 156 -19.32 2.61 -14.68
C LEU A 156 -20.34 2.98 -13.58
N GLN A 157 -20.58 4.27 -13.33
CA GLN A 157 -21.60 4.74 -12.37
C GLN A 157 -23.05 4.53 -12.85
N ALA A 158 -23.27 4.50 -14.17
CA ALA A 158 -24.55 4.12 -14.78
C ALA A 158 -24.83 2.61 -14.71
N SER A 159 -23.82 1.78 -14.45
CA SER A 159 -23.97 0.33 -14.35
C SER A 159 -24.75 -0.11 -13.09
N LEU A 160 -25.01 -1.43 -13.01
CA LEU A 160 -25.67 -2.07 -11.86
C LEU A 160 -24.70 -2.49 -10.74
N LEU A 161 -23.41 -2.18 -10.83
CA LEU A 161 -22.42 -2.51 -9.80
C LEU A 161 -22.49 -1.57 -8.61
N SER A 162 -22.08 -2.06 -7.43
CA SER A 162 -21.96 -1.22 -6.24
C SER A 162 -20.62 -0.46 -6.20
N PRO A 163 -20.55 0.70 -5.52
CA PRO A 163 -19.29 1.38 -5.25
C PRO A 163 -18.25 0.50 -4.53
N LEU A 164 -18.71 -0.47 -3.72
CA LEU A 164 -17.85 -1.41 -3.02
C LEU A 164 -17.25 -2.46 -3.97
N GLU A 165 -18.04 -3.00 -4.90
CA GLU A 165 -17.59 -3.93 -5.93
C GLU A 165 -16.54 -3.29 -6.85
N ILE A 166 -16.69 -2.01 -7.19
CA ILE A 166 -15.73 -1.27 -8.03
C ILE A 166 -14.41 -1.05 -7.29
N VAL A 167 -14.44 -0.56 -6.04
CA VAL A 167 -13.22 -0.32 -5.24
C VAL A 167 -12.48 -1.62 -4.96
N LEU A 168 -13.18 -2.67 -4.51
CA LEU A 168 -12.55 -3.96 -4.22
C LEU A 168 -12.09 -4.67 -5.49
N GLY A 169 -12.76 -4.45 -6.64
CA GLY A 169 -12.31 -4.99 -7.93
C GLY A 169 -10.98 -4.37 -8.38
N LYS A 170 -10.85 -3.05 -8.25
CA LYS A 170 -9.56 -2.36 -8.49
C LYS A 170 -8.49 -2.73 -7.46
N LEU A 171 -8.87 -2.94 -6.19
CA LEU A 171 -7.96 -3.40 -5.15
C LEU A 171 -7.40 -4.79 -5.46
N LEU A 172 -8.26 -5.75 -5.81
CA LEU A 172 -7.84 -7.10 -6.19
C LEU A 172 -7.03 -7.10 -7.50
N ALA A 173 -7.40 -6.28 -8.49
CA ALA A 173 -6.59 -6.14 -9.70
C ALA A 173 -5.19 -5.58 -9.39
N GLY A 174 -5.10 -4.54 -8.56
CA GLY A 174 -3.83 -3.99 -8.08
C GLY A 174 -3.00 -5.00 -7.30
N LEU A 175 -3.61 -5.70 -6.35
CA LEU A 175 -2.97 -6.73 -5.52
C LEU A 175 -2.45 -7.89 -6.39
N VAL A 176 -3.27 -8.45 -7.29
CA VAL A 176 -2.84 -9.50 -8.23
C VAL A 176 -1.72 -9.02 -9.15
N THR A 177 -1.76 -7.75 -9.59
CA THR A 177 -0.66 -7.15 -10.37
C THR A 177 0.64 -7.10 -9.55
N GLY A 178 0.57 -6.74 -8.27
CA GLY A 178 1.73 -6.74 -7.37
C GLY A 178 2.24 -8.15 -7.03
N LEU A 179 1.33 -9.06 -6.69
CA LEU A 179 1.67 -10.46 -6.38
C LEU A 179 2.31 -11.18 -7.57
N ALA A 180 2.05 -10.75 -8.81
CA ALA A 180 2.79 -11.26 -9.97
C ALA A 180 4.31 -10.98 -9.85
N PHE A 181 4.74 -9.78 -9.44
CA PHE A 181 6.16 -9.49 -9.20
C PHE A 181 6.74 -10.32 -8.05
N LEU A 182 5.98 -10.51 -6.96
CA LEU A 182 6.41 -11.31 -5.81
C LEU A 182 6.56 -12.80 -6.16
N VAL A 183 5.58 -13.39 -6.84
CA VAL A 183 5.65 -14.78 -7.34
C VAL A 183 6.82 -14.95 -8.30
N LEU A 184 7.07 -13.97 -9.17
CA LEU A 184 8.16 -14.00 -10.15
C LEU A 184 9.55 -13.72 -9.54
N ALA A 185 9.62 -13.26 -8.29
CA ALA A 185 10.84 -13.20 -7.49
C ALA A 185 11.20 -14.56 -6.86
N MET A 186 10.21 -15.39 -6.52
CA MET A 186 10.44 -16.67 -5.82
C MET A 186 11.43 -17.61 -6.51
N PRO A 187 11.48 -17.75 -7.86
CA PRO A 187 12.50 -18.57 -8.54
C PRO A 187 13.96 -18.16 -8.27
N SER A 188 14.21 -16.89 -7.90
CA SER A 188 15.53 -16.40 -7.49
C SER A 188 15.78 -16.51 -5.99
N ALA A 189 14.74 -16.35 -5.17
CA ALA A 189 14.86 -16.38 -3.71
C ALA A 189 14.86 -17.80 -3.13
N LEU A 190 14.17 -18.75 -3.77
CA LEU A 190 14.07 -20.14 -3.30
C LEU A 190 15.43 -20.88 -3.27
N PRO A 191 16.31 -20.79 -4.29
CA PRO A 191 17.64 -21.40 -4.22
C PRO A 191 18.49 -20.83 -3.07
N LEU A 192 18.45 -19.52 -2.84
CA LEU A 192 19.16 -18.85 -1.74
C LEU A 192 18.60 -19.30 -0.38
N ALA A 193 17.28 -19.42 -0.25
CA ALA A 193 16.63 -19.93 0.96
C ALA A 193 17.00 -21.39 1.27
N LEU A 194 17.07 -22.25 0.24
CA LEU A 194 17.46 -23.65 0.40
C LEU A 194 18.94 -23.80 0.79
N LEU A 195 19.84 -23.08 0.11
CA LEU A 195 21.29 -23.12 0.40
C LEU A 195 21.64 -22.48 1.74
N GLY A 196 20.92 -21.43 2.15
CA GLY A 196 21.08 -20.79 3.46
C GLY A 196 20.37 -21.50 4.62
N GLU A 197 19.80 -22.69 4.38
CA GLU A 197 19.02 -23.48 5.35
C GLU A 197 17.91 -22.67 6.05
N VAL A 198 17.28 -21.77 5.29
CA VAL A 198 16.26 -20.83 5.76
C VAL A 198 14.97 -21.59 6.07
N SER A 199 14.57 -21.59 7.34
CA SER A 199 13.35 -22.29 7.78
C SER A 199 12.10 -21.87 6.98
N ILE A 200 11.27 -22.85 6.60
CA ILE A 200 10.05 -22.62 5.79
C ILE A 200 9.08 -21.63 6.45
N PHE A 201 9.01 -21.62 7.79
CA PHE A 201 8.20 -20.67 8.56
C PHE A 201 8.76 -19.24 8.54
N TYR A 202 10.06 -19.05 8.34
CA TYR A 202 10.65 -17.73 8.13
C TYR A 202 10.32 -17.22 6.72
N LEU A 203 10.59 -18.02 5.67
CA LEU A 203 10.20 -17.69 4.29
C LEU A 203 8.70 -17.31 4.19
N LEU A 204 7.81 -18.13 4.78
CA LEU A 204 6.37 -17.87 4.81
C LEU A 204 6.03 -16.51 5.46
N ARG A 205 6.66 -16.16 6.59
CA ARG A 205 6.42 -14.89 7.28
C ARG A 205 6.92 -13.69 6.47
N VAL A 206 8.10 -13.77 5.86
CA VAL A 206 8.64 -12.71 4.98
C VAL A 206 7.69 -12.47 3.80
N THR A 207 7.32 -13.52 3.06
CA THR A 207 6.42 -13.43 1.91
C THR A 207 5.02 -12.92 2.31
N ALA A 208 4.50 -13.35 3.47
CA ALA A 208 3.23 -12.86 4.01
C ALA A 208 3.27 -11.36 4.37
N THR A 209 4.35 -10.87 4.98
CA THR A 209 4.52 -9.44 5.28
C THR A 209 4.61 -8.59 4.02
N ILE A 210 5.33 -9.03 2.97
CA ILE A 210 5.36 -8.31 1.68
C ILE A 210 3.96 -8.31 1.03
N CYS A 211 3.23 -9.42 1.07
CA CYS A 211 1.84 -9.51 0.60
C CYS A 211 0.91 -8.54 1.35
N PHE A 212 1.01 -8.48 2.68
CA PHE A 212 0.24 -7.56 3.52
C PHE A 212 0.55 -6.08 3.23
N LEU A 213 1.85 -5.72 3.16
CA LEU A 213 2.27 -4.36 2.82
C LEU A 213 1.82 -3.97 1.40
N THR A 214 1.84 -4.89 0.44
CA THR A 214 1.29 -4.67 -0.91
C THR A 214 -0.21 -4.38 -0.88
N PHE A 215 -0.98 -5.13 -0.09
CA PHE A 215 -2.41 -4.88 0.12
C PHE A 215 -2.66 -3.50 0.75
N CYS A 216 -1.92 -3.13 1.79
CA CYS A 216 -2.08 -1.84 2.44
C CYS A 216 -1.67 -0.66 1.54
N VAL A 217 -0.57 -0.77 0.79
CA VAL A 217 -0.13 0.28 -0.16
C VAL A 217 -1.08 0.41 -1.36
N THR A 218 -1.63 -0.69 -1.90
CA THR A 218 -2.68 -0.61 -2.95
C THR A 218 -3.96 0.05 -2.44
N ALA A 219 -4.40 -0.29 -1.23
CA ALA A 219 -5.56 0.31 -0.56
C ALA A 219 -5.37 1.83 -0.32
N ILE A 220 -4.19 2.24 0.15
CA ILE A 220 -3.83 3.64 0.38
C ILE A 220 -3.76 4.40 -0.94
N GLY A 221 -3.13 3.83 -1.97
CA GLY A 221 -3.13 4.39 -3.32
C GLY A 221 -4.55 4.64 -3.84
N LEU A 222 -5.45 3.67 -3.71
CA LEU A 222 -6.87 3.82 -4.07
C LEU A 222 -7.57 4.97 -3.32
N GLY A 223 -7.35 5.10 -2.01
CA GLY A 223 -7.88 6.22 -1.22
C GLY A 223 -7.38 7.59 -1.71
N LEU A 224 -6.08 7.72 -1.96
CA LEU A 224 -5.48 8.93 -2.53
C LEU A 224 -5.98 9.22 -3.95
N SER A 225 -6.27 8.18 -4.74
CA SER A 225 -6.87 8.30 -6.08
C SER A 225 -8.29 8.85 -6.04
N ALA A 226 -9.07 8.50 -5.02
CA ALA A 226 -10.43 9.00 -4.81
C ALA A 226 -10.50 10.41 -4.17
N LEU A 227 -9.46 10.82 -3.44
CA LEU A 227 -9.37 12.15 -2.82
C LEU A 227 -8.90 13.23 -3.79
N THR A 228 -7.83 12.96 -4.53
CA THR A 228 -7.21 13.93 -5.44
C THR A 228 -8.01 14.13 -6.73
N GLN A 229 -7.95 15.32 -7.33
CA GLN A 229 -8.63 15.61 -8.62
C GLN A 229 -7.71 15.44 -9.85
N ARG A 230 -6.40 15.19 -9.65
CA ARG A 230 -5.40 15.05 -10.72
C ARG A 230 -4.59 13.77 -10.54
N GLN A 231 -4.53 12.97 -11.61
CA GLN A 231 -3.78 11.71 -11.70
C GLN A 231 -2.37 11.79 -11.11
N LEU A 232 -1.55 12.72 -11.62
CA LEU A 232 -0.15 12.87 -11.23
C LEU A 232 0.00 13.26 -9.75
N GLY A 233 -0.89 14.12 -9.23
CA GLY A 233 -0.88 14.52 -7.83
C GLY A 233 -1.16 13.36 -6.87
N SER A 234 -2.00 12.39 -7.29
CA SER A 234 -2.23 11.16 -6.52
C SER A 234 -0.97 10.30 -6.40
N VAL A 235 -0.30 10.07 -7.53
CA VAL A 235 0.89 9.23 -7.61
C VAL A 235 2.06 9.85 -6.84
N VAL A 236 2.27 11.16 -6.97
CA VAL A 236 3.28 11.90 -6.18
C VAL A 236 2.98 11.82 -4.68
N LEU A 237 1.73 12.04 -4.26
CA LEU A 237 1.35 11.97 -2.84
C LEU A 237 1.52 10.55 -2.26
N ALA A 238 1.22 9.51 -3.04
CA ALA A 238 1.46 8.12 -2.65
C ALA A 238 2.96 7.80 -2.49
N TYR A 239 3.81 8.31 -3.39
CA TYR A 239 5.26 8.21 -3.24
C TYR A 239 5.80 8.99 -2.03
N VAL A 240 5.31 10.21 -1.78
CA VAL A 240 5.71 11.01 -0.60
C VAL A 240 5.33 10.29 0.70
N LEU A 241 4.17 9.63 0.77
CA LEU A 241 3.78 8.82 1.92
C LEU A 241 4.72 7.62 2.11
N VAL A 242 4.95 6.84 1.04
CA VAL A 242 5.83 5.65 1.11
C VAL A 242 7.27 6.01 1.44
N PHE A 243 7.84 7.04 0.80
CA PHE A 243 9.19 7.55 1.08
C PHE A 243 9.29 8.14 2.48
N GLY A 244 8.28 8.91 2.91
CA GLY A 244 8.19 9.46 4.26
C GLY A 244 8.28 8.39 5.34
N VAL A 245 7.49 7.32 5.20
CA VAL A 245 7.48 6.21 6.16
C VAL A 245 8.74 5.32 6.04
N THR A 246 9.27 5.09 4.84
CA THR A 246 10.38 4.15 4.61
C THR A 246 11.75 4.77 4.91
N VAL A 247 11.94 6.06 4.62
CA VAL A 247 13.25 6.75 4.68
C VAL A 247 13.25 7.89 5.70
N VAL A 248 12.24 8.76 5.68
CA VAL A 248 12.22 9.94 6.57
C VAL A 248 11.92 9.57 8.02
N GLY A 249 11.09 8.55 8.25
CA GLY A 249 10.80 7.98 9.58
C GLY A 249 12.06 7.56 10.33
N PRO A 250 12.90 6.65 9.79
CA PRO A 250 14.18 6.28 10.39
C PRO A 250 15.13 7.45 10.64
N ILE A 251 15.19 8.43 9.73
CA ILE A 251 16.04 9.63 9.91
C ILE A 251 15.54 10.47 11.08
N LEU A 252 14.24 10.76 11.14
CA LEU A 252 13.63 11.52 12.24
C LEU A 252 13.72 10.77 13.58
N TRP A 253 13.66 9.42 13.56
CA TRP A 253 13.85 8.59 14.74
C TRP A 253 15.30 8.64 15.24
N GLY A 254 16.30 8.48 14.35
CA GLY A 254 17.71 8.65 14.69
C GLY A 254 18.04 10.06 15.21
N VAL A 255 17.44 11.10 14.61
CA VAL A 255 17.56 12.49 15.09
C VAL A 255 16.90 12.71 16.46
N SER A 256 15.87 11.93 16.82
CA SER A 256 15.22 12.09 18.14
C SER A 256 16.14 11.73 19.32
N ALA A 257 17.19 10.93 19.10
CA ALA A 257 18.18 10.57 20.11
C ALA A 257 18.76 11.80 20.82
N THR A 258 19.12 12.85 20.07
CA THR A 258 19.77 14.05 20.61
C THR A 258 18.87 14.89 21.52
N PHE A 259 17.56 14.62 21.52
CA PHE A 259 16.56 15.29 22.36
C PHE A 259 16.00 14.39 23.48
N LEU A 260 16.27 13.08 23.43
CA LEU A 260 15.72 12.07 24.33
C LEU A 260 16.79 11.50 25.28
N THR A 261 17.73 12.33 25.71
CA THR A 261 18.65 11.98 26.80
C THR A 261 18.01 12.25 28.16
N THR A 262 18.12 11.29 29.08
CA THR A 262 17.66 11.44 30.47
C THR A 262 18.80 11.04 31.40
N GLN A 263 19.13 11.90 32.36
CA GLN A 263 20.06 11.52 33.43
C GLN A 263 19.38 10.49 34.33
N GLN A 264 19.95 9.30 34.42
CA GLN A 264 19.48 8.22 35.30
C GLN A 264 20.65 7.68 36.12
N GLU A 265 20.35 7.23 37.33
CA GLU A 265 21.28 6.47 38.16
C GLU A 265 21.35 5.04 37.60
N VAL A 266 22.52 4.62 37.16
CA VAL A 266 22.77 3.35 36.46
C VAL A 266 23.81 2.55 37.24
N THR A 267 23.49 1.28 37.50
CA THR A 267 24.48 0.32 38.02
C THR A 267 25.19 -0.35 36.85
N SER A 268 26.50 -0.11 36.75
CA SER A 268 27.41 -0.78 35.82
C SER A 268 28.29 -1.78 36.58
N TYR A 269 28.73 -2.83 35.89
CA TYR A 269 29.52 -3.91 36.48
C TYR A 269 30.86 -4.00 35.78
N TYR A 270 31.96 -4.06 36.53
CA TYR A 270 33.33 -4.15 36.01
C TYR A 270 34.14 -5.19 36.78
N THR A 271 35.05 -5.87 36.07
CA THR A 271 36.06 -6.74 36.69
C THR A 271 37.09 -5.92 37.46
N GLU A 272 37.19 -6.15 38.77
CA GLU A 272 38.27 -5.62 39.62
C GLU A 272 39.23 -6.77 39.98
N TYR A 273 40.54 -6.54 39.81
CA TYR A 273 41.59 -7.50 40.12
C TYR A 273 42.19 -7.14 41.48
N THR A 274 42.05 -8.05 42.45
CA THR A 274 42.25 -7.70 43.87
C THR A 274 43.70 -7.66 44.34
N ASP A 275 44.65 -8.14 43.55
CA ASP A 275 46.10 -8.01 43.82
C ASP A 275 46.90 -7.81 42.52
N TYR A 276 48.02 -7.09 42.64
CA TYR A 276 48.88 -6.73 41.50
C TYR A 276 50.12 -7.64 41.34
N GLU A 277 50.35 -8.55 42.29
CA GLU A 277 51.56 -9.41 42.32
C GLU A 277 51.37 -10.72 41.52
N ASP A 278 50.15 -11.27 41.42
CA ASP A 278 49.85 -12.55 40.76
C ASP A 278 49.74 -12.49 39.21
N PHE A 279 50.45 -11.56 38.56
CA PHE A 279 50.40 -11.40 37.10
C PHE A 279 51.09 -12.55 36.30
N GLU A 280 51.73 -13.51 36.98
CA GLU A 280 52.28 -14.72 36.35
C GLU A 280 51.27 -15.87 36.20
N ASP A 281 50.18 -15.88 36.98
CA ASP A 281 49.17 -16.96 36.95
C ASP A 281 47.80 -16.41 36.52
N ALA A 282 47.56 -16.42 35.20
CA ALA A 282 46.34 -15.93 34.55
C ALA A 282 45.07 -16.78 34.84
N SER A 283 45.07 -17.55 35.92
CA SER A 283 43.95 -18.34 36.45
C SER A 283 43.25 -17.70 37.66
N THR A 284 43.84 -16.66 38.26
CA THR A 284 43.20 -15.85 39.30
C THR A 284 42.18 -14.88 38.67
N GLY A 285 40.99 -15.39 38.37
CA GLY A 285 39.87 -14.61 37.81
C GLY A 285 39.49 -13.40 38.67
N GLY A 286 39.10 -12.30 38.03
CA GLY A 286 38.74 -11.07 38.73
C GLY A 286 37.40 -11.17 39.45
N VAL A 287 37.10 -10.18 40.29
CA VAL A 287 35.80 -10.07 40.99
C VAL A 287 34.93 -9.08 40.25
N CYS A 288 33.67 -9.45 39.96
CA CYS A 288 32.73 -8.56 39.30
C CYS A 288 32.10 -7.59 40.31
N VAL A 289 32.50 -6.31 40.27
CA VAL A 289 32.07 -5.29 41.23
C VAL A 289 31.02 -4.36 40.62
N ALA A 290 29.94 -4.14 41.36
CA ALA A 290 28.87 -3.21 40.99
C ALA A 290 29.23 -1.77 41.40
N SER A 291 29.24 -0.86 40.43
CA SER A 291 29.39 0.59 40.62
C SER A 291 28.12 1.30 40.18
N THR A 292 27.74 2.38 40.86
CA THR A 292 26.54 3.16 40.53
C THR A 292 26.94 4.60 40.19
N ASP A 293 26.61 5.02 38.97
CA ASP A 293 26.98 6.32 38.40
C ASP A 293 25.76 7.01 37.75
N VAL A 294 25.80 8.34 37.62
CA VAL A 294 24.71 9.13 37.03
C VAL A 294 25.02 9.41 35.57
N GLN A 295 24.38 8.65 34.68
CA GLN A 295 24.70 8.63 33.25
C GLN A 295 23.54 9.13 32.38
N GLY A 296 23.91 9.76 31.26
CA GLY A 296 22.97 10.30 30.26
C GLY A 296 22.47 9.20 29.33
N VAL A 297 21.33 8.60 29.66
CA VAL A 297 20.75 7.46 28.94
C VAL A 297 19.86 7.90 27.78
N TRP A 298 19.96 7.21 26.64
CA TRP A 298 19.15 7.45 25.43
C TRP A 298 17.78 6.76 25.52
N ARG A 299 16.69 7.53 25.58
CA ARG A 299 15.31 7.03 25.70
C ARG A 299 14.58 6.92 24.36
N MET A 300 15.19 6.14 23.46
CA MET A 300 14.72 5.89 22.09
C MET A 300 13.41 5.08 22.04
N ASP A 301 13.08 4.37 23.12
CA ASP A 301 11.79 3.72 23.37
C ASP A 301 10.60 4.69 23.23
N LEU A 302 10.79 5.95 23.64
CA LEU A 302 9.77 6.99 23.52
C LEU A 302 9.50 7.42 22.07
N ALA A 303 10.49 7.32 21.19
CA ALA A 303 10.38 7.66 19.77
C ALA A 303 9.95 6.48 18.88
N GLN A 304 9.94 5.26 19.42
CA GLN A 304 9.58 4.02 18.73
C GLN A 304 8.26 4.05 17.91
N PRO A 305 7.20 4.83 18.26
CA PRO A 305 6.00 4.98 17.43
C PRO A 305 6.25 5.44 15.99
N LEU A 306 7.34 6.17 15.76
CA LEU A 306 7.76 6.67 14.44
C LEU A 306 8.28 5.55 13.52
N MET A 307 8.75 4.44 14.11
CA MET A 307 9.31 3.28 13.40
C MET A 307 8.30 2.14 13.21
N TRP A 308 7.22 2.08 13.98
CA TRP A 308 6.14 1.10 13.79
C TRP A 308 5.61 0.99 12.34
N PRO A 309 5.32 2.09 11.61
CA PRO A 309 4.85 1.97 10.23
C PRO A 309 5.98 1.66 9.23
N ASN A 310 7.26 1.63 9.62
CA ASN A 310 8.34 1.42 8.66
C ASN A 310 8.30 -0.01 8.06
N PRO A 311 8.20 -0.16 6.73
CA PRO A 311 8.00 -1.45 6.10
C PRO A 311 9.25 -2.36 6.19
N LEU A 312 10.45 -1.78 6.28
CA LEU A 312 11.68 -2.56 6.47
C LEU A 312 11.77 -3.10 7.90
N VAL A 313 11.41 -2.31 8.92
CA VAL A 313 11.30 -2.78 10.31
C VAL A 313 10.27 -3.90 10.45
N MET A 314 9.10 -3.76 9.80
CA MET A 314 8.11 -4.84 9.75
C MET A 314 8.61 -6.11 9.06
N LEU A 315 9.46 -5.99 8.03
CA LEU A 315 10.10 -7.13 7.38
C LEU A 315 11.15 -7.77 8.30
N ALA A 316 12.03 -6.96 8.91
CA ALA A 316 13.06 -7.40 9.83
C ALA A 316 12.47 -8.18 11.02
N GLU A 317 11.37 -7.70 11.61
CA GLU A 317 10.68 -8.41 12.69
C GLU A 317 10.23 -9.85 12.34
N THR A 318 10.10 -10.20 11.05
CA THR A 318 9.80 -11.59 10.63
C THR A 318 10.98 -12.56 10.80
N ALA A 319 12.21 -12.06 10.93
CA ALA A 319 13.40 -12.88 11.16
C ALA A 319 13.26 -13.77 12.42
N PRO A 320 14.00 -14.89 12.53
CA PRO A 320 14.17 -15.59 13.80
C PRO A 320 14.67 -14.63 14.91
N ARG A 321 14.45 -14.99 16.18
CA ARG A 321 15.20 -14.37 17.28
C ARG A 321 16.53 -15.10 17.37
N GLN A 322 17.63 -14.37 17.43
CA GLN A 322 18.99 -14.87 17.55
C GLN A 322 19.75 -13.94 18.51
N HIS A 323 20.62 -14.50 19.33
CA HIS A 323 21.53 -13.71 20.17
C HIS A 323 22.81 -13.47 19.36
N ILE A 324 23.01 -12.24 18.88
CA ILE A 324 24.18 -11.91 18.05
C ILE A 324 25.46 -11.83 18.92
N GLY A 325 25.35 -11.78 20.25
CA GLY A 325 26.50 -11.90 21.17
C GLY A 325 27.42 -13.08 20.84
N GLY A 326 26.85 -14.28 20.64
CA GLY A 326 27.62 -15.48 20.26
C GLY A 326 28.45 -15.30 18.98
N TYR A 327 27.96 -14.55 17.98
CA TYR A 327 28.71 -14.26 16.76
C TYR A 327 30.01 -13.47 17.04
N TRP A 328 29.96 -12.52 17.97
CA TRP A 328 31.13 -11.76 18.40
C TRP A 328 32.04 -12.56 19.36
N GLN A 329 31.45 -13.50 20.12
CA GLN A 329 32.17 -14.47 20.95
C GLN A 329 32.86 -15.60 20.16
N GLY A 330 32.63 -15.70 18.83
CA GLY A 330 33.16 -16.77 17.98
C GLY A 330 32.34 -18.07 17.96
N GLU A 331 31.11 -18.05 18.47
CA GLU A 331 30.23 -19.22 18.58
C GLU A 331 29.61 -19.62 17.23
N SER A 332 30.04 -20.78 16.73
CA SER A 332 29.84 -21.23 15.34
C SER A 332 28.40 -21.51 14.86
N ASP A 333 27.39 -21.48 15.72
CA ASP A 333 25.97 -21.68 15.34
C ASP A 333 25.15 -20.36 15.37
N ALA A 334 25.82 -19.21 15.39
CA ALA A 334 25.16 -17.91 15.24
C ALA A 334 24.66 -17.70 13.79
N GLN A 335 23.42 -18.13 13.50
CA GLN A 335 22.84 -18.19 12.15
C GLN A 335 22.41 -16.84 11.52
N VAL A 336 23.27 -15.82 11.60
CA VAL A 336 22.99 -14.41 11.26
C VAL A 336 22.53 -14.19 9.80
N ASP A 337 21.63 -13.20 9.59
CA ASP A 337 21.30 -12.63 8.28
C ASP A 337 21.03 -11.11 8.36
N ALA A 338 20.86 -10.41 7.23
CA ALA A 338 20.71 -8.95 7.24
C ALA A 338 19.39 -8.45 7.87
N LEU A 339 18.34 -9.27 7.87
CA LEU A 339 17.07 -8.99 8.55
C LEU A 339 17.17 -9.29 10.05
N SER A 340 17.94 -10.30 10.47
CA SER A 340 18.21 -10.56 11.89
C SER A 340 19.15 -9.52 12.50
N ILE A 341 20.17 -9.04 11.77
CA ILE A 341 20.97 -7.86 12.14
C ILE A 341 20.08 -6.62 12.28
N MET A 342 19.26 -6.30 11.27
CA MET A 342 18.37 -5.13 11.33
C MET A 342 17.38 -5.23 12.50
N LYS A 343 16.85 -6.43 12.77
CA LYS A 343 15.96 -6.71 13.89
C LYS A 343 16.66 -6.53 15.24
N TYR A 344 17.89 -7.05 15.38
CA TYR A 344 18.70 -6.91 16.58
C TYR A 344 19.00 -5.44 16.85
N GLY A 345 19.64 -4.75 15.90
CA GLY A 345 20.02 -3.33 16.05
C GLY A 345 18.82 -2.41 16.31
N MET A 346 17.66 -2.69 15.70
CA MET A 346 16.43 -1.93 15.97
C MET A 346 15.84 -2.23 17.37
N ARG A 347 16.02 -3.44 17.90
CA ARG A 347 15.60 -3.79 19.26
C ARG A 347 16.54 -3.20 20.31
N GLU A 348 17.85 -3.31 20.10
CA GLU A 348 18.89 -2.76 20.96
C GLU A 348 18.80 -1.23 21.07
N ALA A 349 18.73 -0.53 19.93
CA ALA A 349 18.59 0.91 19.90
C ALA A 349 17.15 1.39 20.24
N SER A 350 16.26 0.50 20.70
CA SER A 350 14.93 0.84 21.23
C SER A 350 14.62 0.21 22.60
N SER A 351 15.54 -0.54 23.22
CA SER A 351 15.28 -1.11 24.54
C SER A 351 15.29 0.00 25.60
N PRO A 352 14.37 -0.04 26.58
CA PRO A 352 14.57 0.68 27.82
C PRO A 352 15.90 0.22 28.46
N PRO A 353 16.66 1.11 29.12
CA PRO A 353 17.94 0.76 29.72
C PRO A 353 17.81 -0.42 30.69
N HIS A 354 18.70 -1.39 30.56
CA HIS A 354 18.71 -2.59 31.39
C HIS A 354 20.12 -2.81 31.98
N PRO A 355 20.26 -3.35 33.21
CA PRO A 355 21.58 -3.53 33.83
C PRO A 355 22.54 -4.42 33.02
N SER A 356 22.01 -5.35 32.22
CA SER A 356 22.79 -6.17 31.26
C SER A 356 23.61 -5.34 30.28
N ASP A 357 23.11 -4.17 29.91
CA ASP A 357 23.64 -3.31 28.85
C ASP A 357 24.90 -2.55 29.34
N HIS A 358 25.14 -2.60 30.65
CA HIS A 358 26.25 -1.98 31.38
C HIS A 358 27.08 -3.02 32.16
N ASN A 359 26.98 -4.31 31.79
CA ASN A 359 27.86 -5.35 32.33
C ASN A 359 29.10 -5.50 31.45
N HIS A 360 30.27 -5.32 32.07
CA HIS A 360 31.59 -5.43 31.44
C HIS A 360 32.47 -6.52 32.07
N CYS A 361 31.92 -7.35 32.97
CA CYS A 361 32.61 -8.50 33.55
C CYS A 361 32.68 -9.68 32.57
N SER A 362 33.70 -10.54 32.73
CA SER A 362 33.78 -11.84 32.07
C SER A 362 32.79 -12.82 32.71
N PRO A 363 32.11 -13.72 31.95
CA PRO A 363 31.33 -14.82 32.51
C PRO A 363 32.13 -15.81 33.38
N GLU A 364 33.47 -15.68 33.38
CA GLU A 364 34.41 -16.48 34.20
C GLU A 364 34.82 -15.77 35.50
N ASP A 365 34.41 -14.51 35.71
CA ASP A 365 34.73 -13.73 36.91
C ASP A 365 33.95 -14.21 38.15
N ALA A 366 34.55 -14.04 39.32
CA ALA A 366 33.88 -14.28 40.60
C ALA A 366 32.71 -13.28 40.80
N ASP A 367 31.63 -13.77 41.43
CA ASP A 367 30.38 -13.03 41.66
C ASP A 367 29.71 -12.44 40.40
N TYR A 368 29.95 -13.03 39.21
CA TYR A 368 29.27 -12.63 37.97
C TYR A 368 27.73 -12.63 38.11
N PRO A 369 27.03 -11.51 37.83
CA PRO A 369 25.62 -11.36 38.15
C PRO A 369 24.68 -11.93 37.07
N ASP A 370 23.68 -12.72 37.48
CA ASP A 370 22.52 -13.02 36.61
C ASP A 370 21.58 -11.81 36.57
N LEU A 371 21.83 -10.92 35.61
CA LEU A 371 21.04 -9.72 35.34
C LEU A 371 19.80 -10.00 34.47
N GLY A 372 19.63 -11.23 33.96
CA GLY A 372 18.65 -11.56 32.94
C GLY A 372 18.86 -10.80 31.61
N ALA A 373 17.85 -10.82 30.75
CA ALA A 373 17.89 -10.22 29.40
C ALA A 373 16.80 -9.13 29.23
N PRO A 374 17.09 -8.04 28.48
CA PRO A 374 16.16 -6.93 28.32
C PRO A 374 14.85 -7.35 27.63
N THR A 375 13.75 -6.73 28.03
CA THR A 375 12.40 -7.13 27.58
C THR A 375 12.11 -6.72 26.13
N GLN A 376 12.54 -7.55 25.17
CA GLN A 376 12.41 -7.25 23.74
C GLN A 376 10.96 -7.32 23.20
N ILE A 377 10.21 -6.22 23.37
CA ILE A 377 8.84 -6.04 22.87
C ILE A 377 8.81 -6.20 21.33
N PRO A 378 7.95 -7.07 20.76
CA PRO A 378 7.80 -7.20 19.31
C PRO A 378 7.13 -5.96 18.72
N GLN A 379 7.73 -5.39 17.67
CA GLN A 379 7.27 -4.14 17.04
C GLN A 379 6.22 -4.39 15.94
N TRP A 380 6.20 -5.60 15.36
CA TRP A 380 5.30 -5.94 14.24
C TRP A 380 3.80 -5.76 14.50
N PRO A 381 3.22 -5.97 15.72
CA PRO A 381 1.78 -5.81 15.92
C PRO A 381 1.32 -4.37 15.71
N MET A 382 2.14 -3.41 16.15
CA MET A 382 1.85 -1.98 16.01
C MET A 382 1.99 -1.54 14.56
N GLY A 383 2.95 -2.09 13.80
CA GLY A 383 3.07 -1.87 12.36
C GLY A 383 1.88 -2.43 11.57
N VAL A 384 1.45 -3.67 11.87
CA VAL A 384 0.24 -4.27 11.27
C VAL A 384 -1.00 -3.45 11.61
N ALA A 385 -1.15 -2.98 12.85
CA ALA A 385 -2.25 -2.10 13.25
C ALA A 385 -2.23 -0.76 12.50
N ALA A 386 -1.08 -0.10 12.41
CA ALA A 386 -0.93 1.18 11.72
C ALA A 386 -1.28 1.08 10.23
N TRP A 387 -0.67 0.15 9.49
CA TRP A 387 -0.98 -0.07 8.08
C TRP A 387 -2.41 -0.57 7.86
N GLY A 388 -2.94 -1.41 8.75
CA GLY A 388 -4.31 -1.90 8.68
C GLY A 388 -5.35 -0.79 8.84
N VAL A 389 -5.22 0.06 9.86
CA VAL A 389 -6.13 1.19 10.12
C VAL A 389 -6.10 2.19 8.96
N VAL A 390 -4.90 2.57 8.48
CA VAL A 390 -4.77 3.55 7.39
C VAL A 390 -5.29 2.98 6.06
N ALA A 391 -5.07 1.68 5.78
CA ALA A 391 -5.63 1.01 4.59
C ALA A 391 -7.16 0.90 4.63
N LEU A 392 -7.74 0.51 5.77
CA LEU A 392 -9.20 0.44 5.95
C LEU A 392 -9.83 1.83 5.84
N GLY A 393 -9.22 2.86 6.42
CA GLY A 393 -9.62 4.25 6.27
C GLY A 393 -9.59 4.72 4.81
N ALA A 394 -8.51 4.41 4.08
CA ALA A 394 -8.37 4.74 2.67
C ALA A 394 -9.44 4.07 1.78
N LEU A 395 -9.77 2.80 2.04
CA LEU A 395 -10.85 2.09 1.34
C LEU A 395 -12.23 2.66 1.68
N ALA A 396 -12.49 2.98 2.95
CA ALA A 396 -13.73 3.62 3.37
C ALA A 396 -13.92 4.99 2.69
N VAL A 397 -12.85 5.78 2.59
CA VAL A 397 -12.84 7.06 1.86
C VAL A 397 -13.08 6.87 0.36
N ALA A 398 -12.44 5.88 -0.28
CA ALA A 398 -12.65 5.60 -1.70
C ALA A 398 -14.11 5.21 -2.01
N VAL A 399 -14.68 4.30 -1.21
CA VAL A 399 -16.08 3.90 -1.32
C VAL A 399 -17.02 5.08 -1.03
N ALA A 400 -16.73 5.91 -0.03
CA ALA A 400 -17.52 7.10 0.29
C ALA A 400 -17.53 8.13 -0.86
N ARG A 401 -16.37 8.40 -1.48
CA ARG A 401 -16.26 9.31 -2.63
C ARG A 401 -17.06 8.82 -3.84
N LEU A 402 -17.06 7.51 -4.10
CA LEU A 402 -17.82 6.90 -5.20
C LEU A 402 -19.34 6.78 -4.94
N ARG A 403 -19.81 6.98 -3.69
CA ARG A 403 -21.25 7.01 -3.35
C ARG A 403 -21.93 8.35 -3.65
N VAL A 404 -21.18 9.45 -3.71
CA VAL A 404 -21.77 10.79 -3.86
C VAL A 404 -22.18 11.02 -5.32
N PRO A 405 -23.47 11.23 -5.64
CA PRO A 405 -23.87 11.60 -6.99
C PRO A 405 -23.27 12.96 -7.36
N ILE A 406 -22.75 13.07 -8.59
CA ILE A 406 -22.03 14.26 -9.07
C ILE A 406 -23.02 15.44 -9.24
N ARG A 407 -23.27 16.16 -8.14
CA ARG A 407 -24.22 17.29 -8.08
C ARG A 407 -23.70 18.57 -8.73
N ARG A 408 -22.39 18.72 -8.90
CA ARG A 408 -21.74 19.80 -9.64
C ARG A 408 -20.51 19.25 -10.36
N LEU A 409 -20.41 19.51 -11.66
CA LEU A 409 -19.18 19.34 -12.42
C LEU A 409 -18.25 20.53 -12.13
N GLY A 410 -16.95 20.30 -12.20
CA GLY A 410 -15.96 21.39 -12.11
C GLY A 410 -15.91 22.17 -13.42
N PRO A 411 -15.62 23.48 -13.41
CA PRO A 411 -15.39 24.22 -14.65
C PRO A 411 -14.24 23.55 -15.43
N GLY A 412 -14.53 23.17 -16.68
CA GLY A 412 -13.58 22.49 -17.57
C GLY A 412 -13.81 20.99 -17.81
N THR A 413 -14.63 20.28 -17.01
CA THR A 413 -14.98 18.88 -17.35
C THR A 413 -16.08 18.82 -18.41
N ARG A 414 -15.71 18.48 -19.65
CA ARG A 414 -16.65 18.04 -20.70
C ARG A 414 -16.99 16.56 -20.49
N ILE A 415 -18.26 16.22 -20.72
CA ILE A 415 -18.72 14.84 -20.92
C ILE A 415 -18.99 14.70 -22.43
N ALA A 416 -18.73 13.52 -22.98
CA ALA A 416 -19.06 13.15 -24.36
C ALA A 416 -20.36 12.32 -24.39
#